data_AF-A0A3C1PST8-F1
#
_entry.id   AF-A0A3C1PST8-F1
#
_cell.length_a   1.000
_cell.length_b   1.000
_cell.length_c   1.000
_cell.angle_alpha   90.00
_cell.angle_beta   90.00
_cell.angle_gamma   90.00
#
_symmetry.space_group_name_H-M   'P 1'
#
loop_
_entity.id
_entity.type
_entity.pdbx_description
1 polymer ?
#
loop_
_entity_poly.entity_id
_entity_poly.type
_entity_poly.pdbx_seq_one_letter_code
_entity_poly.pdbx_strand_id
1 'polypeptide(L)' 'AKACAGGRLYLYALAAAGQAGVERALNQYRSELERDMKLMGYTSVDQLRRSNLRFR' A
#
# COMPACT_ATOMS: atom_id res chain seq x y z
N ALA A 1 -4.57 -6.50 -11.53
CA ALA A 1 -3.10 -6.53 -11.39
C ALA A 1 -2.74 -7.49 -10.26
N LYS A 2 -1.55 -8.11 -10.29
CA LYS A 2 -1.04 -8.97 -9.19
C LYS A 2 -0.12 -8.22 -8.21
N ALA A 3 0.40 -7.05 -8.61
CA ALA A 3 1.18 -6.12 -7.82
C ALA A 3 1.13 -4.72 -8.48
N CYS A 4 1.56 -3.68 -7.75
CA CYS A 4 1.66 -2.30 -8.23
C CYS A 4 3.03 -1.72 -7.85
N ALA A 5 3.55 -0.79 -8.66
CA ALA A 5 4.81 -0.08 -8.40
C ALA A 5 4.55 1.40 -8.08
N GLY A 6 5.33 1.97 -7.15
CA GLY A 6 5.30 3.39 -6.81
C GLY A 6 6.59 4.09 -7.22
N GLY A 7 6.59 4.78 -8.37
CA GLY A 7 7.81 5.39 -8.92
C GLY A 7 8.37 6.55 -8.09
N ARG A 8 7.70 7.71 -8.08
CA ARG A 8 8.17 8.90 -7.34
C ARG A 8 8.15 8.72 -5.82
N LEU A 9 7.38 7.75 -5.35
CA LEU A 9 7.12 7.53 -3.95
C LEU A 9 8.40 7.33 -3.13
N TYR A 10 9.22 6.36 -3.55
CA TYR A 10 10.46 6.06 -2.84
C TYR A 10 11.49 7.20 -3.02
N LEU A 11 11.45 7.93 -4.13
CA LEU A 11 12.36 9.06 -4.39
C LEU A 11 12.12 10.22 -3.42
N TYR A 12 10.87 10.52 -3.08
CA TYR A 12 10.58 11.57 -2.10
C TYR A 12 11.03 11.16 -0.69
N ALA A 13 10.81 9.91 -0.31
CA ALA A 13 11.28 9.38 0.96
C ALA A 13 12.82 9.34 1.03
N LEU A 14 13.46 8.96 -0.08
CA LEU A 14 14.92 8.93 -0.23
C LEU A 14 15.52 10.33 -0.12
N ALA A 15 14.92 11.32 -0.78
CA ALA A 15 15.36 12.72 -0.70
C ALA A 15 15.18 13.30 0.71
N ALA A 16 14.13 12.89 1.44
CA ALA A 16 13.83 13.41 2.77
C ALA A 16 14.74 12.86 3.89
N ALA A 17 15.05 11.55 3.87
CA ALA A 17 15.78 10.91 4.96
C ALA A 17 16.61 9.68 4.53
N GLY A 18 17.07 9.64 3.28
CA GLY A 18 17.87 8.54 2.77
C GLY A 18 17.15 7.18 2.86
N GLN A 19 17.91 6.11 3.09
CA GLN A 19 17.37 4.76 3.24
C GLN A 19 16.33 4.65 4.36
N ALA A 20 16.58 5.28 5.52
CA ALA A 20 15.64 5.25 6.65
C ALA A 20 14.28 5.86 6.29
N GLY A 21 14.27 6.90 5.46
CA GLY A 21 13.04 7.47 4.89
C GLY A 21 12.28 6.47 4.03
N VAL A 22 13.00 5.78 3.12
CA VAL A 22 12.41 4.76 2.24
C VAL A 22 11.83 3.60 3.03
N GLU A 23 12.56 3.06 4.00
CA GLU A 23 12.08 1.96 4.86
C GLU A 23 10.83 2.35 5.64
N ARG A 24 10.82 3.56 6.23
CA ARG A 24 9.64 4.07 6.92
C ARG A 24 8.45 4.20 5.99
N ALA A 25 8.66 4.73 4.77
CA ALA A 25 7.59 4.86 3.79
C ALA A 25 7.02 3.48 3.42
N LEU A 26 7.87 2.50 3.08
CA LEU A 26 7.43 1.15 2.71
C LEU A 26 6.67 0.46 3.85
N ASN A 27 7.14 0.61 5.09
CA ASN A 27 6.43 0.07 6.26
C ASN A 27 5.06 0.73 6.46
N GLN A 28 4.98 2.05 6.29
CA GLN A 28 3.72 2.77 6.36
C GLN A 28 2.72 2.28 5.30
N TYR A 29 3.16 2.10 4.05
CA TYR A 29 2.34 1.52 2.99
C TYR A 29 1.83 0.14 3.34
N ARG A 30 2.69 -0.72 3.87
CA ARG A 30 2.30 -2.06 4.30
C ARG A 30 1.22 -2.01 5.38
N SER A 31 1.45 -1.20 6.43
CA SER A 31 0.49 -1.04 7.52
C SER A 31 -0.85 -0.46 7.07
N GLU A 32 -0.84 0.45 6.10
CA GLU A 32 -2.05 1.00 5.48
C GLU A 32 -2.83 -0.07 4.72
N LEU A 33 -2.16 -0.83 3.83
CA LEU A 33 -2.80 -1.93 3.11
C LEU A 33 -3.42 -2.97 4.05
N GLU A 34 -2.70 -3.35 5.11
CA GLU A 34 -3.21 -4.28 6.13
C GLU A 34 -4.40 -3.70 6.91
N ARG A 35 -4.36 -2.42 7.26
CA ARG A 35 -5.46 -1.73 7.95
C ARG A 35 -6.70 -1.65 7.07
N ASP A 36 -6.53 -1.30 5.80
CA ASP A 36 -7.64 -1.18 4.86
C ASP A 36 -8.31 -2.53 4.63
N MET A 37 -7.52 -3.61 4.48
CA MET A 37 -8.07 -4.97 4.41
C MET A 37 -8.86 -5.33 5.67
N LYS A 38 -8.34 -5.01 6.87
CA LYS A 38 -9.07 -5.24 8.14
C LYS A 38 -10.39 -4.48 8.19
N LEU A 39 -10.41 -3.22 7.77
CA LEU A 39 -11.63 -2.39 7.73
C LEU A 39 -12.67 -2.93 6.74
N MET A 40 -12.22 -3.60 5.67
CA MET A 40 -13.08 -4.30 4.73
C MET A 40 -13.49 -5.72 5.20
N GLY A 41 -12.95 -6.20 6.31
CA GLY A 41 -13.22 -7.55 6.84
C GLY A 41 -12.43 -8.67 6.13
N TYR A 42 -11.30 -8.34 5.51
CA TYR A 42 -10.47 -9.30 4.78
C TYR A 42 -9.11 -9.53 5.43
N THR A 43 -8.60 -10.76 5.31
CA THR A 43 -7.31 -11.17 5.87
C THR A 43 -6.26 -11.48 4.79
N SER A 44 -6.65 -11.54 3.52
CA SER A 44 -5.74 -11.73 2.39
C SER A 44 -6.17 -11.00 1.13
N VAL A 45 -5.20 -10.66 0.27
CA VAL A 45 -5.44 -10.00 -1.03
C VAL A 45 -6.33 -10.85 -1.94
N ASP A 46 -6.26 -12.18 -1.83
CA ASP A 46 -7.06 -13.13 -2.61
C ASP A 46 -8.55 -13.13 -2.24
N GLN A 47 -8.97 -12.41 -1.20
CA GLN A 47 -10.38 -12.21 -0.84
C GLN A 47 -10.97 -10.97 -1.53
N LEU A 48 -10.15 -10.09 -2.09
CA LEU A 48 -10.60 -8.89 -2.80
C LEU A 48 -11.25 -9.26 -4.14
N ARG A 49 -12.39 -8.64 -4.43
CA ARG A 49 -13.23 -8.88 -5.61
C ARG A 49 -13.63 -7.56 -6.26
N ARG A 50 -14.07 -7.63 -7.52
CA ARG A 50 -14.59 -6.46 -8.24
C ARG A 50 -15.85 -5.86 -7.59
N SER A 51 -16.61 -6.67 -6.84
CA SER A 51 -17.76 -6.19 -6.06
C SER A 51 -17.38 -5.24 -4.93
N ASN A 52 -16.12 -5.24 -4.47
CA ASN A 52 -15.62 -4.27 -3.50
C ASN A 52 -15.41 -2.87 -4.10
N LEU A 53 -15.39 -2.75 -5.43
CA LEU A 53 -15.21 -1.49 -6.13
C LEU A 53 -16.57 -0.88 -6.45
N ARG A 54 -16.78 0.37 -6.03
CA ARG A 54 -17.92 1.17 -6.48
C ARG A 54 -17.54 1.89 -7.77
N PHE A 55 -18.03 1.42 -8.91
CA PHE A 55 -17.92 2.15 -10.17
C PHE A 55 -18.98 3.27 -10.22
N ARG A 56 -18.53 4.49 -10.51
CA ARG A 56 -19.37 5.65 -10.83
C ARG A 56 -18.77 6.35 -12.03
#